data_AF-A0A946JSW3-F1
#
_entry.id   AF-A0A946JSW3-F1
#
_cell.length_a   1.000
_cell.length_b   1.000
_cell.length_c   1.000
_cell.angle_alpha   90.00
_cell.angle_beta   90.00
_cell.angle_gamma   90.00
#
_symmetry.space_group_name_H-M   'P 1'
#
loop_
_entity.id
_entity.type
_entity.pdbx_description
1 polymer ?
#
loop_
_entity_poly.entity_id
_entity_poly.type
_entity_poly.pdbx_seq_one_letter_code
_entity_poly.pdbx_strand_id
1 'polypeptide(L)'
;MKIKLISLLILLTLAFSTNPWGGISVSNADNLDALTLNPAGLAVKRGEQSGFYIPLDQDKPFSSAFSAGRSDGFGYSLNYLDGNSIFNPNSGTIGVAGKIFNNFYMGASWNKNT
;
A
#
# COMPACT_ATOMS: atom_id res chain seq x y z
N MET A 1 -27.45 -15.01 -9.21
CA MET A 1 -26.82 -15.32 -7.90
C MET A 1 -25.44 -15.96 -8.03
N LYS A 2 -25.24 -17.00 -8.86
CA LYS A 2 -23.95 -17.71 -8.99
C LYS A 2 -22.74 -16.81 -9.31
N ILE A 3 -22.88 -15.89 -10.27
CA ILE A 3 -21.80 -14.95 -10.65
C ILE A 3 -21.44 -14.03 -9.46
N LYS A 4 -22.44 -13.49 -8.75
CA LYS A 4 -22.21 -12.63 -7.57
C LYS A 4 -21.45 -13.36 -6.45
N LEU A 5 -21.76 -14.64 -6.24
CA LEU A 5 -21.08 -15.47 -5.24
C LEU A 5 -19.62 -15.74 -5.64
N ILE A 6 -19.37 -16.04 -6.92
CA ILE A 6 -18.01 -16.26 -7.43
C ILE A 6 -17.17 -14.97 -7.31
N SER A 7 -17.74 -13.81 -7.67
CA SER A 7 -17.05 -12.52 -7.52
C SER A 7 -16.73 -12.22 -6.04
N LEU A 8 -17.64 -12.52 -5.11
CA LEU A 8 -17.41 -12.35 -3.69
C LEU A 8 -16.29 -13.26 -3.17
N LEU A 9 -16.26 -14.52 -3.61
CA LEU A 9 -15.24 -15.48 -3.21
C LEU A 9 -13.85 -15.05 -3.69
N ILE A 10 -13.74 -14.59 -4.95
CA ILE A 10 -12.49 -14.06 -5.51
C ILE A 10 -12.01 -12.85 -4.71
N LEU A 11 -12.91 -11.91 -4.40
CA LEU A 11 -12.57 -10.72 -3.60
C LEU A 11 -12.04 -11.12 -2.21
N LEU A 12 -12.67 -12.10 -1.57
CA LEU A 12 -12.27 -12.58 -0.25
C LEU A 12 -10.89 -13.26 -0.29
N THR A 13 -10.60 -14.05 -1.34
CA THR A 13 -9.27 -14.66 -1.49
C THR A 13 -8.16 -13.64 -1.75
N LEU A 14 -8.46 -12.54 -2.45
CA LEU A 14 -7.49 -11.48 -2.73
C LEU A 14 -7.21 -10.58 -1.51
N ALA A 15 -8.12 -10.53 -0.55
CA ALA A 15 -7.94 -9.80 0.70
C ALA A 15 -6.89 -10.44 1.62
N PHE A 16 -6.59 -11.73 1.44
CA PHE A 16 -5.58 -12.45 2.19
C PHE A 16 -4.29 -12.57 1.39
N SER A 17 -3.24 -11.87 1.83
CA SER A 17 -1.94 -11.85 1.14
C SER A 17 -0.84 -11.53 2.13
N THR A 18 0.39 -11.99 1.89
CA THR A 18 1.54 -11.67 2.74
C THR A 18 2.04 -10.24 2.49
N ASN A 19 2.12 -9.83 1.22
CA ASN A 19 2.44 -8.46 0.80
C ASN A 19 2.13 -8.28 -0.72
N PRO A 20 0.89 -7.93 -1.10
CA PRO A 20 0.45 -7.93 -2.50
C PRO A 20 1.06 -6.81 -3.35
N TRP A 21 1.58 -5.76 -2.72
CA TRP A 21 2.30 -4.67 -3.38
C TRP A 21 3.72 -4.53 -2.82
N GLY A 22 4.32 -5.63 -2.37
CA GLY A 22 5.73 -5.67 -2.04
C GLY A 22 6.54 -5.66 -3.32
N GLY A 23 6.91 -4.46 -3.78
CA GLY A 23 7.70 -4.29 -5.01
C GLY A 23 9.04 -5.04 -4.96
N ILE A 24 9.59 -5.34 -6.14
CA ILE A 24 10.80 -6.15 -6.28
C ILE A 24 12.06 -5.28 -6.41
N SER A 25 11.93 -4.04 -6.88
CA SER A 25 13.06 -3.14 -7.16
C SER A 25 12.71 -1.67 -6.99
N VAL A 26 13.69 -0.89 -6.53
CA VAL A 26 13.64 0.58 -6.46
C VAL A 26 13.44 1.24 -7.84
N SER A 27 13.88 0.60 -8.92
CA SER A 27 13.81 1.14 -10.28
C SER A 27 12.42 1.07 -10.92
N ASN A 28 11.57 0.16 -10.43
CA ASN A 28 10.24 -0.11 -10.99
C ASN A 28 9.11 0.26 -10.02
N ALA A 29 9.45 0.74 -8.83
CA ALA A 29 8.49 1.11 -7.81
C ALA A 29 7.78 2.41 -8.19
N ASP A 30 6.59 2.29 -8.77
CA ASP A 30 5.74 3.40 -9.15
C ASP A 30 4.25 3.19 -8.81
N ASN A 31 3.92 2.11 -8.09
CA ASN A 31 2.58 1.77 -7.60
C ASN A 31 2.52 2.04 -6.07
N LEU A 32 1.70 1.29 -5.32
CA LEU A 32 1.64 1.35 -3.85
C LEU A 32 3.00 1.04 -3.19
N ASP A 33 3.88 0.31 -3.88
CA ASP A 33 5.25 -0.01 -3.48
C ASP A 33 6.19 1.20 -3.49
N ALA A 34 5.83 2.30 -4.18
CA ALA A 34 6.60 3.54 -4.22
C ALA A 34 6.78 4.15 -2.82
N LEU A 35 5.80 4.00 -1.92
CA LEU A 35 5.88 4.53 -0.54
C LEU A 35 7.02 3.90 0.27
N THR A 36 7.30 2.62 0.03
CA THR A 36 8.28 1.84 0.78
C THR A 36 9.63 1.73 0.09
N LEU A 37 9.65 1.74 -1.25
CA LEU A 37 10.88 1.49 -2.02
C LEU A 37 11.49 2.76 -2.62
N ASN A 38 10.66 3.60 -3.24
CA ASN A 38 11.14 4.79 -3.94
C ASN A 38 10.03 5.84 -4.05
N PRO A 39 9.96 6.79 -3.10
CA PRO A 39 8.90 7.80 -3.09
C PRO A 39 8.84 8.63 -4.38
N ALA A 40 9.93 8.78 -5.13
CA ALA A 40 9.90 9.48 -6.43
C ALA A 40 8.94 8.82 -7.43
N GLY A 41 8.69 7.52 -7.30
CA GLY A 41 7.71 6.77 -8.08
C GLY A 41 6.27 7.29 -7.94
N LEU A 42 5.93 7.96 -6.83
CA LEU A 42 4.61 8.59 -6.65
C LEU A 42 4.33 9.67 -7.70
N ALA A 43 5.37 10.32 -8.23
CA ALA A 43 5.22 11.35 -9.27
C ALA A 43 4.98 10.77 -10.68
N VAL A 44 5.12 9.45 -10.85
CA VAL A 44 4.74 8.76 -12.08
C VAL A 44 3.22 8.71 -12.15
N LYS A 45 2.68 9.14 -13.29
CA LYS A 45 1.24 9.20 -13.53
C LYS A 45 0.68 7.79 -13.72
N ARG A 46 0.13 7.22 -12.64
CA ARG A 46 -0.60 5.95 -12.61
C ARG A 46 -2.07 6.15 -12.19
N GLY A 47 -2.47 7.39 -11.90
CA GLY A 47 -3.79 7.70 -11.36
C GLY A 47 -3.90 7.33 -9.88
N GLU A 48 -5.13 7.15 -9.43
CA GLU A 48 -5.46 6.76 -8.06
C GLU A 48 -5.43 5.24 -7.91
N GLN A 49 -4.69 4.76 -6.93
CA GLN A 49 -4.61 3.35 -6.59
C GLN A 49 -4.77 3.20 -5.08
N SER A 50 -5.49 2.17 -4.65
CA SER A 50 -5.64 1.84 -3.25
C SER A 50 -5.70 0.34 -3.06
N GLY A 51 -5.38 -0.09 -1.86
CA GLY A 51 -5.38 -1.50 -1.52
C GLY A 51 -5.53 -1.72 -0.04
N PHE A 52 -6.02 -2.90 0.30
CA PHE A 52 -6.10 -3.42 1.65
C PHE A 52 -5.76 -4.90 1.64
N TYR A 53 -5.03 -5.38 2.64
CA TYR A 53 -4.83 -6.82 2.83
C TYR A 53 -4.67 -7.17 4.32
N ILE A 54 -4.97 -8.42 4.63
CA ILE A 54 -4.75 -9.05 5.93
C ILE A 54 -3.75 -10.19 5.73
N PRO A 55 -2.54 -10.13 6.31
CA PRO A 55 -1.63 -11.25 6.29
C PRO A 55 -2.17 -12.42 7.12
N LEU A 56 -2.06 -13.62 6.53
CA LEU A 56 -2.33 -14.87 7.22
C LEU A 56 -1.00 -15.45 7.70
N ASP A 57 -0.74 -15.32 8.99
CA ASP A 57 0.33 -16.03 9.68
C ASP A 57 -0.23 -17.34 10.28
N GLN A 58 0.56 -18.42 10.24
CA GLN A 58 0.12 -19.74 10.73
C GLN A 58 -0.14 -19.72 12.24
N ASP A 59 0.63 -18.94 13.00
CA ASP A 59 0.57 -18.92 14.46
C ASP A 59 -0.38 -17.85 15.01
N LYS A 60 -0.62 -16.77 14.25
CA LYS A 60 -1.48 -15.64 14.63
C LYS A 60 -2.26 -15.09 13.44
N PRO A 61 -3.25 -15.85 12.92
CA PRO A 61 -4.09 -15.37 11.85
C PRO A 61 -4.83 -14.10 12.31
N PHE A 62 -4.96 -13.11 11.43
CA PHE A 62 -5.64 -11.83 11.68
C PHE A 62 -4.97 -10.92 12.74
N SER A 63 -3.67 -11.05 12.96
CA SER A 63 -2.92 -10.21 13.92
C SER A 63 -2.63 -8.78 13.43
N SER A 64 -2.74 -8.54 12.13
CA SER A 64 -2.54 -7.22 11.53
C SER A 64 -3.37 -7.00 10.27
N ALA A 65 -3.49 -5.75 9.87
CA ALA A 65 -4.15 -5.33 8.64
C ALA A 65 -3.44 -4.13 8.03
N PHE A 66 -3.32 -4.13 6.71
CA PHE A 66 -2.60 -3.10 5.97
C PHE A 66 -3.53 -2.40 5.00
N SER A 67 -3.42 -1.08 4.90
CA SER A 67 -4.07 -0.30 3.86
C SER A 67 -3.10 0.68 3.25
N ALA A 68 -3.27 0.98 1.97
CA ALA A 68 -2.45 1.98 1.29
C ALA A 68 -3.26 2.68 0.21
N GLY A 69 -2.87 3.90 -0.08
CA GLY A 69 -3.42 4.70 -1.17
C GLY A 69 -2.34 5.58 -1.78
N ARG A 70 -2.39 5.76 -3.10
CA ARG A 70 -1.57 6.73 -3.81
C ARG A 70 -2.37 7.47 -4.87
N SER A 71 -1.93 8.69 -5.12
CA SER A 71 -2.31 9.52 -6.26
C SER A 71 -1.05 10.09 -6.91
N ASP A 72 -1.19 10.83 -7.99
CA ASP A 72 -0.05 11.47 -8.66
C ASP A 72 0.61 12.51 -7.72
N GLY A 73 1.76 12.15 -7.15
CA GLY A 73 2.58 12.99 -6.27
C GLY A 73 2.34 12.84 -4.76
N PHE A 74 1.42 11.98 -4.33
CA PHE A 74 1.16 11.74 -2.90
C PHE A 74 0.80 10.28 -2.63
N GLY A 75 1.11 9.79 -1.43
CA GLY A 75 0.61 8.50 -0.99
C GLY A 75 0.68 8.32 0.52
N TYR A 76 0.01 7.28 0.99
CA TYR A 76 0.06 6.82 2.37
C TYR A 76 -0.01 5.29 2.46
N SER A 77 0.56 4.74 3.53
CA SER A 77 0.32 3.36 3.97
C SER A 77 0.11 3.32 5.47
N LEU A 78 -0.80 2.47 5.93
CA LEU A 78 -1.15 2.30 7.34
C LEU A 78 -1.11 0.81 7.69
N ASN A 79 -0.59 0.51 8.87
CA ASN A 79 -0.62 -0.81 9.48
C ASN A 79 -1.38 -0.75 10.81
N TYR A 80 -2.27 -1.70 11.00
CA TYR A 80 -3.07 -1.89 12.20
C TYR A 80 -2.71 -3.23 12.83
N LEU A 81 -2.49 -3.25 14.14
CA LEU A 81 -2.40 -4.48 14.91
C LEU A 81 -3.77 -4.80 15.50
N ASP A 82 -4.01 -6.07 15.85
CA ASP A 82 -5.20 -6.46 16.57
C ASP A 82 -5.37 -5.64 17.86
N GLY A 83 -6.60 -5.17 18.12
CA GLY A 83 -6.93 -4.25 19.21
C GLY A 83 -6.75 -2.75 18.92
N ASN A 84 -6.14 -2.35 17.79
CA ASN A 84 -6.05 -0.93 17.42
C ASN A 84 -7.41 -0.37 16.94
N SER A 85 -7.68 0.90 17.27
CA SER A 85 -8.79 1.65 16.66
C SER A 85 -8.52 1.94 15.18
N ILE A 86 -9.57 1.96 14.36
CA ILE A 86 -9.51 2.29 12.92
C ILE A 86 -8.94 3.70 12.64
N PHE A 87 -9.03 4.61 13.61
CA PHE A 87 -8.47 5.97 13.53
C PHE A 87 -7.12 6.10 14.27
N ASN A 88 -6.56 5.00 14.77
CA ASN A 88 -5.27 4.97 15.45
C ASN A 88 -4.39 3.82 14.93
N PRO A 89 -3.86 3.93 13.70
CA PRO A 89 -2.96 2.94 13.14
C PRO A 89 -1.69 2.80 13.99
N ASN A 90 -1.17 1.57 14.06
CA ASN A 90 0.05 1.24 14.79
C ASN A 90 1.27 1.94 14.16
N SER A 91 1.38 1.87 12.83
CA SER A 91 2.40 2.56 12.06
C SER A 91 1.84 3.06 10.74
N GLY A 92 2.58 3.96 10.08
CA GLY A 92 2.21 4.40 8.75
C GLY A 92 3.30 5.24 8.09
N THR A 93 3.25 5.26 6.77
CA THR A 93 4.11 6.07 5.91
C THR A 93 3.27 7.08 5.16
N ILE A 94 3.76 8.30 5.01
CA ILE A 94 3.26 9.26 4.02
C ILE A 94 4.38 9.62 3.06
N GLY A 95 4.05 9.85 1.80
CA GLY A 95 5.01 10.19 0.76
C GLY A 95 4.51 11.34 -0.10
N VAL A 96 5.45 12.18 -0.53
CA VAL A 96 5.22 13.26 -1.50
C VAL A 96 6.28 13.17 -2.59
N ALA A 97 5.91 13.48 -3.83
CA ALA A 97 6.83 13.47 -4.96
C ALA A 97 6.41 14.44 -6.05
N GLY A 98 7.38 14.85 -6.86
CA GLY A 98 7.18 15.73 -7.99
C GLY A 98 8.12 15.43 -9.16
N LYS A 99 7.67 15.82 -10.36
CA LYS A 99 8.51 15.88 -11.56
C LYS A 99 9.34 17.16 -11.51
N ILE A 100 10.66 17.04 -11.54
CA ILE A 100 11.56 18.21 -11.52
C ILE A 100 11.91 18.64 -12.94
N PHE A 101 12.22 17.68 -13.82
CA PHE A 101 12.42 17.90 -15.26
C PHE A 101 12.00 16.67 -16.06
N ASN A 102 12.17 16.70 -17.38
CA ASN A 102 11.65 15.63 -18.22
C ASN A 102 12.31 14.29 -17.87
N ASN A 103 11.47 13.29 -17.54
CA ASN A 103 11.88 11.96 -17.08
C ASN A 103 12.72 11.93 -15.79
N PHE A 104 12.68 12.98 -14.97
CA PHE A 104 13.34 13.00 -13.67
C PHE A 104 12.39 13.45 -12.57
N TYR A 105 12.30 12.61 -11.54
CA TYR A 105 11.36 12.71 -10.45
C TYR A 105 12.12 12.64 -9.13
N MET A 106 11.61 13.35 -8.14
CA MET A 106 12.12 13.28 -6.77
C MET A 106 10.94 13.11 -5.82
N GLY A 107 11.18 12.42 -4.71
CA GLY A 107 10.18 12.24 -3.67
C GLY A 107 10.83 11.99 -2.33
N ALA A 108 10.06 12.23 -1.29
CA ALA A 108 10.41 11.97 0.10
C ALA A 108 9.25 11.25 0.79
N SER A 109 9.58 10.42 1.76
CA SER A 109 8.59 9.81 2.63
C SER A 109 8.99 9.95 4.09
N TRP A 110 7.99 9.93 4.94
CA TRP A 110 8.15 9.89 6.38
C TRP A 110 7.38 8.68 6.92
N ASN A 111 8.01 7.95 7.83
CA ASN A 111 7.44 6.76 8.45
C ASN A 111 7.34 6.96 9.97
N LYS A 112 6.14 6.77 10.51
CA LYS A 112 5.90 6.72 11.95
C LYS A 112 6.37 5.35 12.45
N ASN A 113 7.47 5.37 13.24
CA ASN A 113 8.19 4.24 13.86
C ASN A 113 9.47 3.82 13.12
N THR A 114 10.31 4.77 12.70
CA THR A 114 11.71 4.44 12.35
C THR A 114 12.48 3.99 13.58
#